data_AF-A0A2N5YIU3-F1
#
_entry.id   AF-A0A2N5YIU3-F1
#
_cell.length_a   1.000
_cell.length_b   1.000
_cell.length_c   1.000
_cell.angle_alpha   90.00
_cell.angle_beta   90.00
_cell.angle_gamma   90.00
#
_symmetry.space_group_name_H-M   'P 1'
#
loop_
_entity.id
_entity.type
_entity.pdbx_description
1 polymer ?
#
loop_
_entity_poly.entity_id
_entity_poly.type
_entity_poly.pdbx_seq_one_letter_code
_entity_poly.pdbx_strand_id
1 'polypeptide(L)'
;MEITTIQKNHIEQINKELTDSIIYARRIQHAMLPPDTSLESLFTSYFIYFKPRDIVSGDFYWIRKKAGNIYVAAADCTGHGVPGAM
;
A
#
# COMPACT_ATOMS: atom_id res chain seq x y z
N MET A 1 7.57 -35.02 19.62
CA MET A 1 8.51 -33.94 19.30
C MET A 1 8.65 -33.73 17.79
N GLU A 2 8.85 -34.78 16.99
CA GLU A 2 9.03 -34.68 15.54
C GLU A 2 7.82 -34.09 14.77
N ILE A 3 6.61 -34.57 15.08
CA ILE A 3 5.36 -34.07 14.46
C ILE A 3 5.14 -32.57 14.72
N THR A 4 5.44 -32.11 15.93
CA THR A 4 5.30 -30.69 16.32
C THR A 4 6.25 -29.81 15.51
N THR A 5 7.49 -30.26 15.29
CA THR A 5 8.48 -29.54 14.47
C THR A 5 8.05 -29.48 13.00
N ILE A 6 7.52 -30.58 12.46
CA ILE A 6 7.02 -30.62 11.07
C ILE A 6 5.83 -29.65 10.90
N GLN A 7 4.86 -29.65 11.81
CA GLN A 7 3.73 -28.72 11.78
C GLN A 7 4.19 -27.27 11.91
N LYS A 8 5.13 -26.99 12.80
CA LYS A 8 5.72 -25.64 12.95
C LYS A 8 6.36 -25.17 11.64
N ASN A 9 7.22 -25.98 11.03
CA ASN A 9 7.90 -25.63 9.78
C ASN A 9 6.89 -25.40 8.64
N HIS A 10 5.81 -26.20 8.59
CA HIS A 10 4.76 -26.03 7.59
C HIS A 10 4.02 -24.70 7.76
N ILE A 11 3.66 -24.32 8.99
CA ILE A 11 3.01 -23.03 9.29
C ILE A 11 3.95 -21.86 8.96
N GLU A 12 5.24 -21.98 9.30
CA GLU A 12 6.24 -20.95 8.97
C GLU A 12 6.37 -20.74 7.46
N GLN A 13 6.36 -21.82 6.68
CA GLN A 13 6.41 -21.74 5.22
C GLN A 13 5.17 -21.05 4.65
N ILE A 14 3.96 -21.41 5.12
CA ILE A 14 2.71 -20.77 4.69
C ILE A 14 2.72 -19.28 5.04
N ASN A 15 3.13 -18.92 6.26
CA ASN A 15 3.20 -17.53 6.69
C ASN A 15 4.19 -16.72 5.84
N LYS A 16 5.32 -17.33 5.45
CA LYS A 16 6.29 -16.71 4.56
C LYS A 16 5.68 -16.43 3.19
N GLU A 17 5.05 -17.42 2.56
CA GLU A 17 4.42 -17.28 1.25
C GLU A 17 3.30 -16.23 1.25
N LEU A 18 2.48 -16.20 2.30
CA LEU A 18 1.46 -15.17 2.50
C LEU A 18 2.08 -13.78 2.65
N THR A 19 3.12 -13.66 3.48
CA THR A 19 3.81 -12.38 3.69
C THR A 19 4.44 -11.86 2.40
N ASP A 20 5.10 -12.73 1.63
CA ASP A 20 5.70 -12.39 0.34
C ASP A 20 4.65 -11.91 -0.66
N SER A 21 3.47 -12.55 -0.67
CA SER A 21 2.34 -12.14 -1.51
C SER A 21 1.81 -10.75 -1.14
N ILE A 22 1.71 -10.44 0.16
CA ILE A 22 1.28 -9.11 0.64
C ILE A 22 2.34 -8.04 0.33
N ILE A 23 3.63 -8.37 0.44
CA ILE A 23 4.73 -7.49 0.03
C ILE A 23 4.67 -7.17 -1.46
N TYR A 24 4.33 -8.17 -2.29
CA TYR A 24 4.11 -7.95 -3.71
C TYR A 24 2.91 -7.02 -3.96
N ALA A 25 1.78 -7.23 -3.28
CA ALA A 25 0.62 -6.35 -3.37
C ALA A 25 0.96 -4.88 -3.01
N ARG A 26 1.82 -4.65 -2.02
CA ARG A 26 2.31 -3.30 -1.68
C ARG A 26 3.03 -2.62 -2.85
N ARG A 27 3.74 -3.37 -3.69
CA ARG A 27 4.40 -2.81 -4.89
C ARG A 27 3.37 -2.33 -5.91
N ILE A 28 2.30 -3.09 -6.11
CA ILE A 28 1.18 -2.70 -6.96
C ILE A 28 0.50 -1.44 -6.39
N GLN A 29 0.20 -1.42 -5.10
CA GLN A 29 -0.42 -0.26 -4.44
C GLN A 29 0.44 1.00 -4.57
N HIS A 30 1.76 0.91 -4.35
CA HIS A 30 2.67 2.05 -4.55
C HIS A 30 2.66 2.55 -6.00
N ALA A 31 2.57 1.66 -6.98
CA ALA A 31 2.51 2.05 -8.39
C ALA A 31 1.20 2.75 -8.78
N MET A 32 0.14 2.60 -7.97
CA MET A 32 -1.14 3.30 -8.15
C MET A 32 -1.13 4.72 -7.57
N LEU A 33 -0.23 5.01 -6.61
CA LEU A 33 -0.09 6.34 -6.05
C LEU A 33 0.54 7.30 -7.07
N PRO A 34 0.19 8.60 -7.05
CA PRO A 34 0.84 9.60 -7.88
C PRO A 34 2.37 9.58 -7.69
N PRO A 35 3.15 9.48 -8.79
CA PRO A 35 4.60 9.52 -8.69
C PRO A 35 5.07 10.92 -8.30
N ASP A 36 6.21 11.01 -7.62
CA ASP A 36 6.76 12.28 -7.12
C ASP A 36 6.91 13.34 -8.21
N THR A 37 7.32 12.92 -9.42
CA THR A 37 7.44 13.79 -10.60
C THR A 37 6.13 14.48 -10.99
N SER A 38 4.99 13.84 -10.73
CA SER A 38 3.68 14.46 -10.94
C SER A 38 3.44 15.59 -9.96
N LEU A 39 3.87 15.48 -8.70
CA LEU A 39 3.70 16.55 -7.71
C LEU A 39 4.65 17.72 -7.93
N GLU A 40 5.92 17.45 -8.25
CA GLU A 40 6.92 18.49 -8.54
C GLU A 40 6.51 19.41 -9.69
N SER A 41 5.82 18.86 -10.70
CA SER A 41 5.30 19.65 -11.83
C SER A 41 4.03 20.46 -11.51
N LEU A 42 3.38 20.19 -10.37
CA LEU A 42 2.10 20.78 -9.99
C LEU A 42 2.22 21.78 -8.84
N PHE A 43 3.15 21.58 -7.91
CA PHE A 43 3.28 22.39 -6.71
C PHE A 43 4.73 22.82 -6.48
N THR A 44 4.96 24.10 -6.19
CA THR A 44 6.29 24.62 -5.80
C THR A 44 6.70 24.19 -4.39
N SER A 45 5.73 23.94 -3.51
CA SER A 45 5.95 23.46 -2.15
C SER A 45 4.81 22.52 -1.76
N TYR A 46 5.15 21.31 -1.33
CA TYR A 46 4.21 20.32 -0.85
C TYR A 46 4.94 19.34 0.08
N PHE A 47 4.16 18.59 0.86
CA PHE A 47 4.64 17.41 1.56
C PHE A 47 3.54 16.35 1.57
N ILE A 48 3.94 15.08 1.61
CA ILE A 48 3.03 13.95 1.78
C ILE A 48 3.47 13.21 3.03
N TYR A 49 2.54 13.03 3.97
CA TYR A 49 2.74 12.14 5.10
C TYR A 49 1.85 10.92 4.93
N PHE A 50 2.43 9.83 4.43
CA PHE A 50 1.73 8.56 4.21
C PHE A 50 2.37 7.47 5.06
N LYS A 51 1.66 7.00 6.09
CA LYS A 51 2.16 6.02 7.05
C LYS A 51 1.15 4.89 7.22
N PRO A 52 1.18 3.87 6.35
CA PRO A 52 0.35 2.68 6.48
C PRO A 52 0.54 1.99 7.83
N ARG A 53 -0.54 1.46 8.39
CA ARG A 53 -0.52 0.69 9.63
C ARG A 53 0.02 -0.73 9.42
N ASP A 54 -0.34 -1.34 8.30
CA ASP A 54 0.06 -2.68 7.87
C ASP A 54 0.89 -2.60 6.57
N ILE A 55 1.31 -3.74 6.00
CA ILE A 55 2.14 -3.78 4.77
C ILE A 55 1.43 -3.10 3.59
N VAL A 56 0.10 -3.21 3.51
CA VAL A 56 -0.76 -2.51 2.55
C VAL A 56 -1.77 -1.65 3.30
N SER A 57 -2.16 -0.53 2.70
CA SER A 57 -3.04 0.48 3.30
C SER A 57 -4.45 0.45 2.69
N GLY A 58 -5.48 0.80 3.46
CA GLY A 58 -6.76 1.18 2.86
C GLY A 58 -6.77 2.63 2.38
N ASP A 59 -5.99 3.47 3.07
CA ASP A 59 -5.81 4.87 2.73
C ASP A 59 -5.03 5.01 1.43
N PHE A 60 -5.42 5.96 0.59
CA PHE A 60 -4.67 6.36 -0.60
C PHE A 60 -4.88 7.84 -0.91
N TYR A 61 -4.00 8.37 -1.76
CA TYR A 61 -4.14 9.71 -2.31
C TYR A 61 -4.03 9.68 -3.82
N TRP A 62 -4.68 10.65 -4.47
CA TRP A 62 -4.72 10.78 -5.92
C TRP A 62 -4.66 12.23 -6.33
N ILE A 63 -3.94 12.51 -7.42
CA ILE A 63 -3.71 13.87 -7.92
C ILE A 63 -3.80 13.85 -9.44
N ARG A 64 -4.49 14.84 -10.01
CA ARG A 64 -4.54 15.04 -11.47
C ARG A 64 -4.76 16.49 -11.85
N LYS A 65 -4.07 16.92 -12.91
CA LYS A 65 -4.35 18.21 -13.57
C LYS A 65 -5.28 18.01 -14.76
N LYS A 66 -6.34 18.82 -14.85
CA LYS A 66 -7.27 18.82 -15.99
C LYS A 66 -7.86 20.21 -16.18
N ALA A 67 -7.88 20.69 -17.42
CA ALA A 67 -8.46 21.99 -17.81
C ALA A 67 -7.96 23.18 -16.95
N GLY A 68 -6.65 23.23 -16.68
CA GLY A 68 -6.04 24.28 -15.87
C GLY A 68 -6.19 24.11 -14.35
N ASN A 69 -7.07 23.23 -13.89
CA ASN A 69 -7.30 22.96 -12.47
C ASN A 69 -6.53 21.73 -11.99
N ILE A 70 -6.18 21.73 -10.70
CA ILE A 70 -5.56 20.60 -10.00
C ILE A 70 -6.63 19.98 -9.09
N TYR A 71 -6.81 18.68 -9.21
CA TYR A 71 -7.71 17.88 -8.39
C TYR A 71 -6.87 17.01 -7.48
N VAL A 72 -7.20 17.03 -6.19
CA VAL A 72 -6.53 16.23 -5.15
C VAL A 72 -7.60 15.49 -4.37
N ALA A 73 -7.37 14.22 -4.10
CA ALA A 73 -8.19 13.40 -3.23
C ALA A 73 -7.28 12.66 -2.24
N ALA A 74 -7.71 12.63 -0.98
CA ALA A 74 -7.21 11.70 0.03
C ALA A 74 -8.43 10.92 0.51
N ALA A 75 -8.34 9.60 0.51
CA ALA A 75 -9.45 8.73 0.83
C ALA A 75 -9.00 7.67 1.86
N ASP A 76 -9.92 7.32 2.74
CA ASP A 76 -9.78 6.29 3.77
C ASP A 76 -10.86 5.23 3.52
N CYS A 77 -10.43 4.00 3.28
CA CYS A 77 -11.31 2.86 3.07
C CYS A 77 -11.56 2.15 4.40
N THR A 78 -12.79 1.69 4.64
CA THR A 78 -13.12 1.00 5.89
C THR A 78 -12.29 -0.28 6.04
N GLY A 79 -11.53 -0.38 7.12
CA GLY A 79 -10.66 -1.52 7.42
C GLY A 79 -9.18 -1.15 7.31
N HIS A 80 -8.32 -2.16 7.28
CA HIS A 80 -6.87 -1.99 7.18
C HIS A 80 -6.25 -3.27 6.65
N GLY A 81 -4.96 -3.23 6.30
CA GLY A 81 -4.27 -4.39 5.75
C GLY A 81 -4.95 -4.87 4.46
N VAL A 82 -4.89 -6.17 4.23
CA VAL A 82 -5.37 -6.78 2.98
C VAL A 82 -6.86 -6.46 2.69
N PRO A 83 -7.80 -6.55 3.65
CA PRO A 83 -9.20 -6.19 3.41
C PRO A 83 -9.45 -4.71 3.09
N GLY A 84 -8.68 -3.80 3.69
CA GLY A 84 -8.84 -2.35 3.43
C GLY A 84 -8.22 -1.91 2.11
N ALA A 85 -7.21 -2.64 1.63
CA ALA A 85 -6.46 -2.32 0.42
C ALA A 85 -7.10 -2.81 -0.89
N MET A 86 -8.19 -3.59 -0.82
CA MET A 86 -8.87 -4.20 -1.97
C MET A 86 -10.24 -3.59 -2.25
#